data_AF-A0A7J6LQ84-F1
#
_entry.id   AF-A0A7J6LQ84-F1
#
_cell.length_a   1.000
_cell.length_b   1.000
_cell.length_c   1.000
_cell.angle_alpha   90.00
_cell.angle_beta   90.00
_cell.angle_gamma   90.00
#
_symmetry.space_group_name_H-M   'P 1'
#
loop_
_entity.id
_entity.type
_entity.pdbx_description
1 polymer ?
#
loop_
_entity_poly.entity_id
_entity_poly.type
_entity_poly.pdbx_seq_one_letter_code
_entity_poly.pdbx_strand_id
1 'polypeptide(L)'
;GISSYTARLFEAFFAGCIPVILSNDYTPPTYGGSVPWQKLSIKWETSDLIGLRDYLRMLLADYKHVVKDMQRQVKRYSCWFDWFVMNRVVGSRDRACSPYAGVLKQLSAVKDGHTSNTETLPKFWWPV
;
A
#
# COMPACT_ATOMS: atom_id res chain seq x y z
N GLY A 1 2.14 17.40 -9.20
CA GLY A 1 1.63 18.05 -7.97
C GLY A 1 1.26 16.96 -6.99
N ILE A 2 1.71 17.07 -5.73
CA ILE A 2 1.22 16.24 -4.63
C ILE A 2 -0.22 16.63 -4.40
N SER A 3 -1.15 15.77 -4.76
CA SER A 3 -2.54 15.98 -4.47
C SER A 3 -2.78 15.92 -2.96
N SER A 4 -3.78 16.64 -2.46
CA SER A 4 -4.19 16.59 -1.05
C SER A 4 -4.52 15.17 -0.55
N TYR A 5 -4.92 14.26 -1.45
CA TYR A 5 -5.21 12.86 -1.12
C TYR A 5 -3.97 12.00 -0.90
N THR A 6 -2.80 12.36 -1.45
CA THR A 6 -1.57 11.55 -1.22
C THR A 6 -1.01 11.78 0.18
N ALA A 7 -1.07 12.99 0.72
CA ALA A 7 -0.58 13.28 2.07
C ALA A 7 -1.29 12.46 3.17
N ARG A 8 -2.62 12.38 3.10
CA ARG A 8 -3.43 11.60 4.05
C ARG A 8 -3.13 10.10 4.00
N LEU A 9 -2.84 9.58 2.82
CA LEU A 9 -2.43 8.19 2.66
C LEU A 9 -1.11 7.92 3.38
N PHE A 10 -0.12 8.79 3.22
CA PHE A 10 1.16 8.69 3.93
C PHE A 10 0.98 8.85 5.45
N GLU A 11 0.19 9.82 5.91
CA GLU A 11 -0.13 10.00 7.33
C GLU A 11 -0.72 8.72 7.95
N ALA A 12 -1.66 8.06 7.27
CA ALA A 12 -2.24 6.80 7.74
C ALA A 12 -1.18 5.70 7.90
N PHE A 13 -0.29 5.56 6.92
CA PHE A 13 0.83 4.61 7.00
C PHE A 13 1.79 4.93 8.16
N PHE A 14 2.14 6.20 8.36
CA PHE A 14 3.02 6.63 9.46
C PHE A 14 2.37 6.42 10.84
N ALA A 15 1.05 6.60 10.95
CA ALA A 15 0.30 6.29 12.15
C ALA A 15 0.16 4.77 12.40
N GLY A 16 0.55 3.93 11.44
CA GLY A 16 0.36 2.48 11.52
C GLY A 16 -1.10 2.05 11.37
N CYS A 17 -1.92 2.88 10.73
CA CYS A 17 -3.32 2.62 10.42
C CYS A 17 -3.45 1.94 9.05
N ILE A 18 -4.52 1.17 8.86
CA ILE A 18 -4.86 0.57 7.55
C ILE A 18 -5.60 1.64 6.73
N PRO A 19 -5.02 2.16 5.64
CA PRO A 19 -5.71 3.15 4.83
C PRO A 19 -6.88 2.52 4.05
N VAL A 20 -7.99 3.25 4.01
CA VAL A 20 -9.12 3.00 3.13
C VAL A 20 -9.06 4.02 1.99
N ILE A 21 -8.86 3.52 0.77
CA ILE A 21 -8.69 4.30 -0.45
C ILE A 21 -10.06 4.42 -1.12
N LEU A 22 -10.59 5.64 -1.15
CA LEU A 22 -11.90 5.99 -1.73
C LEU A 22 -11.77 6.77 -3.03
N SER A 23 -10.93 6.27 -3.95
CA SER A 23 -10.73 6.89 -5.26
C SER A 23 -10.63 5.80 -6.31
N ASN A 24 -11.57 5.84 -7.27
CA ASN A 24 -11.60 4.91 -8.38
C ASN A 24 -10.35 5.03 -9.26
N ASP A 25 -9.85 6.26 -9.44
CA ASP A 25 -8.75 6.61 -10.34
C ASP A 25 -7.36 6.53 -9.67
N TYR A 26 -7.31 6.37 -8.35
CA TYR A 26 -6.03 6.23 -7.65
C TYR A 26 -5.44 4.84 -7.86
N THR A 27 -4.25 4.79 -8.46
CA THR A 27 -3.44 3.58 -8.56
C THR A 27 -2.17 3.78 -7.75
N PRO A 28 -1.95 2.97 -6.70
CA PRO A 28 -0.77 3.15 -5.88
C PRO A 28 0.51 2.63 -6.55
N PRO A 29 1.69 3.18 -6.21
CA PRO A 29 2.97 2.70 -6.75
C PRO A 29 3.31 1.31 -6.18
N THR A 30 3.55 0.33 -7.05
CA THR A 30 3.89 -1.05 -6.64
C THR A 30 5.40 -1.30 -6.54
N TYR A 31 6.23 -0.41 -7.10
CA TYR A 31 7.70 -0.54 -7.19
C TYR A 31 8.14 -1.93 -7.70
N GLY A 32 7.55 -2.36 -8.82
CA GLY A 32 7.81 -3.68 -9.41
C GLY A 32 7.37 -4.84 -8.51
N GLY A 33 6.21 -4.71 -7.84
CA GLY A 33 5.64 -5.75 -6.96
C GLY A 33 6.25 -5.82 -5.56
N SER A 34 7.05 -4.82 -5.16
CA SER A 34 7.71 -4.81 -3.85
C SER A 34 6.77 -4.44 -2.70
N VAL A 35 5.63 -3.80 -3.00
CA VAL A 35 4.63 -3.34 -2.01
C VAL A 35 3.29 -4.07 -2.22
N PRO A 36 2.89 -4.96 -1.31
CA PRO A 36 1.68 -5.76 -1.44
C PRO A 36 0.43 -4.98 -0.98
N TRP A 37 -0.04 -4.01 -1.77
CA TRP A 37 -1.14 -3.10 -1.41
C TRP A 37 -2.41 -3.79 -0.90
N GLN A 38 -2.78 -4.94 -1.45
CA GLN A 38 -3.96 -5.72 -1.01
C GLN A 38 -3.88 -6.19 0.46
N LYS A 39 -2.67 -6.29 1.01
CA LYS A 39 -2.43 -6.68 2.41
C LYS A 39 -2.28 -5.48 3.33
N LEU A 40 -2.11 -4.29 2.77
CA LEU A 40 -1.77 -3.06 3.49
C LEU A 40 -2.93 -2.08 3.53
N SER A 41 -3.82 -2.12 2.55
CA SER A 41 -4.92 -1.16 2.40
C SER A 41 -6.20 -1.84 1.95
N ILE A 42 -7.29 -1.10 2.03
CA ILE A 42 -8.58 -1.43 1.46
C ILE A 42 -8.82 -0.41 0.35
N LYS A 43 -9.15 -0.83 -0.88
CA LYS A 43 -9.62 0.06 -1.94
C LYS A 43 -11.06 -0.25 -2.25
N TRP A 44 -11.91 0.73 -2.00
CA TRP A 44 -13.35 0.62 -2.11
C TRP A 44 -13.89 1.51 -3.23
N GLU A 45 -15.01 1.12 -3.82
CA GLU A 45 -15.66 1.89 -4.87
C GLU A 45 -16.38 3.12 -4.30
N THR A 46 -16.10 4.32 -4.82
CA THR A 46 -16.66 5.57 -4.28
C THR A 46 -18.20 5.65 -4.39
N SER A 47 -18.81 4.88 -5.30
CA SER A 47 -20.26 4.86 -5.52
C SER A 47 -21.04 4.15 -4.39
N ASP A 48 -20.41 3.27 -3.62
CA ASP A 48 -21.05 2.45 -2.58
C ASP A 48 -20.54 2.76 -1.17
N LEU A 49 -20.90 3.93 -0.64
CA LEU A 49 -20.48 4.34 0.71
C LEU A 49 -21.27 3.65 1.84
N ILE A 50 -22.50 3.19 1.56
CA ILE A 50 -23.32 2.48 2.54
C ILE A 50 -22.74 1.08 2.76
N GLY A 51 -22.44 0.35 1.68
CA GLY A 51 -21.78 -0.94 1.75
C GLY A 51 -20.42 -0.86 2.43
N LEU A 52 -19.63 0.19 2.19
CA LEU A 52 -18.36 0.43 2.88
C LEU A 52 -18.54 0.47 4.40
N ARG A 53 -19.51 1.24 4.90
CA ARG A 53 -19.74 1.40 6.33
C ARG A 53 -20.07 0.06 6.98
N ASP A 54 -20.96 -0.71 6.35
CA ASP A 54 -21.42 -1.98 6.89
C ASP A 54 -20.31 -3.04 6.81
N TYR A 55 -19.54 -3.05 5.73
CA TYR A 55 -18.32 -3.84 5.60
C TYR A 55 -17.30 -3.52 6.70
N LEU A 56 -16.97 -2.25 6.95
CA LEU A 56 -15.99 -1.87 7.98
C LEU A 56 -16.46 -2.28 9.38
N ARG A 57 -17.76 -2.20 9.67
CA ARG A 57 -18.32 -2.68 10.95
C ARG A 57 -18.20 -4.19 11.08
N MET A 58 -18.58 -4.93 10.05
CA MET A 58 -18.45 -6.39 10.00
C MET A 58 -16.98 -6.81 10.15
N LEU A 59 -16.06 -6.15 9.45
CA LEU A 59 -14.62 -6.43 9.51
C LEU A 59 -14.06 -6.27 10.93
N LEU A 60 -14.51 -5.24 11.66
CA LEU A 60 -14.13 -5.02 13.06
C LEU A 60 -14.83 -5.95 14.05
N ALA A 61 -16.03 -6.42 13.74
CA ALA A 61 -16.79 -7.32 14.59
C ALA A 61 -16.27 -8.77 14.47
N ASP A 62 -16.21 -9.28 13.24
CA ASP A 62 -16.08 -10.71 12.95
C ASP A 62 -14.64 -11.09 12.52
N TYR A 63 -13.89 -10.14 11.94
CA TYR A 63 -12.60 -10.39 11.30
C TYR A 63 -11.44 -9.64 11.97
N LYS A 64 -11.48 -9.47 13.30
CA LYS A 64 -10.43 -8.78 14.09
C LYS A 64 -9.01 -9.33 13.83
N HIS A 65 -8.89 -10.63 13.57
CA HIS A 65 -7.60 -11.26 13.27
C HIS A 65 -7.02 -10.77 11.94
N VAL A 66 -7.85 -10.60 10.92
CA VAL A 66 -7.48 -10.04 9.61
C VAL A 66 -7.01 -8.60 9.79
N VAL A 67 -7.77 -7.78 10.51
CA VAL A 67 -7.42 -6.37 10.78
C VAL A 67 -6.07 -6.28 11.51
N LYS A 68 -5.83 -7.13 12.51
CA LYS A 68 -4.54 -7.19 13.21
C LYS A 68 -3.39 -7.62 12.30
N ASP A 69 -3.61 -8.55 11.38
CA ASP A 69 -2.60 -8.94 10.40
C ASP A 69 -2.29 -7.79 9.45
N MET A 70 -3.31 -7.17 8.85
CA MET A 70 -3.13 -5.99 7.98
C MET A 70 -2.36 -4.88 8.70
N GLN A 71 -2.70 -4.58 9.95
CA GLN A 71 -1.98 -3.58 10.74
C GLN A 71 -0.50 -3.96 10.95
N ARG A 72 -0.20 -5.25 11.14
CA ARG A 72 1.17 -5.75 11.21
C ARG A 72 1.89 -5.59 9.87
N GLN A 73 1.22 -5.86 8.75
CA GLN A 73 1.78 -5.67 7.42
C GLN A 73 2.07 -4.17 7.15
N VAL A 74 1.14 -3.27 7.48
CA VAL A 74 1.33 -1.81 7.39
C VAL A 74 2.63 -1.38 8.07
N LYS A 75 2.87 -1.84 9.31
CA LYS A 75 4.10 -1.55 10.05
C LYS A 75 5.33 -2.18 9.40
N ARG A 76 5.22 -3.42 8.91
CA ARG A 76 6.32 -4.14 8.26
C ARG A 76 6.80 -3.46 6.96
N TYR A 77 5.87 -2.90 6.20
CA TYR A 77 6.15 -2.26 4.91
C TYR A 77 6.24 -0.73 5.01
N SER A 78 6.22 -0.14 6.22
CA SER A 78 6.19 1.32 6.41
C SER A 78 7.38 2.05 5.80
N CYS A 79 8.53 1.38 5.69
CA CYS A 79 9.75 1.91 5.06
C CYS A 79 9.55 2.24 3.57
N TRP A 80 8.63 1.59 2.86
CA TRP A 80 8.29 1.91 1.47
C TRP A 80 7.52 3.22 1.34
N PHE A 81 7.22 3.89 2.44
CA PHE A 81 6.49 5.14 2.48
C PHE A 81 7.29 6.27 3.13
N ASP A 82 8.52 5.97 3.58
CA ASP A 82 9.41 6.90 4.27
C ASP A 82 10.52 7.37 3.32
N TRP A 83 10.37 8.58 2.77
CA TRP A 83 11.37 9.18 1.87
C TRP A 83 12.66 9.59 2.57
N PHE A 84 12.62 9.79 3.90
CA PHE A 84 13.77 10.28 4.66
C PHE A 84 14.69 9.15 5.10
N VAL A 85 14.19 7.90 5.06
CA VAL A 85 15.01 6.74 5.34
C VAL A 85 15.62 6.20 4.06
N MET A 86 16.88 6.57 3.82
CA MET A 86 17.62 6.16 2.62
C MET A 86 17.84 4.64 2.57
N ASN A 87 17.93 3.97 3.73
CA ASN A 87 18.18 2.54 3.81
C ASN A 87 17.69 1.93 5.15
N ARG A 88 16.41 1.56 5.26
CA ARG A 88 15.93 0.72 6.38
C ARG A 88 16.09 -0.74 5.99
N VAL A 89 16.85 -1.50 6.76
CA VAL A 89 16.93 -2.96 6.61
C VAL A 89 15.64 -3.57 7.17
N VAL A 90 14.81 -4.17 6.31
CA VAL A 90 13.62 -4.93 6.73
C VAL A 90 13.92 -6.42 6.69
N GLY A 91 14.06 -7.02 7.87
CA GLY A 91 14.35 -8.45 8.04
C GLY A 91 15.84 -8.80 7.87
N SER A 92 16.16 -10.09 7.90
CA SER A 92 17.54 -10.61 7.90
C SER A 92 18.21 -10.69 6.52
N ARG A 93 17.61 -10.13 5.47
CA ARG A 93 18.20 -10.07 4.12
C ARG A 93 18.16 -8.64 3.65
N ASP A 94 19.33 -8.06 3.43
CA ASP A 94 19.60 -6.72 2.93
C ASP A 94 18.74 -6.35 1.71
N ARG A 95 17.51 -5.90 1.97
CA ARG A 95 16.67 -5.24 0.97
C ARG A 95 16.46 -3.83 1.47
N ALA A 96 17.22 -2.92 0.87
CA ALA A 96 17.03 -1.49 1.03
C ALA A 96 15.57 -1.15 0.73
N CYS A 97 14.81 -0.89 1.79
CA CYS A 97 13.42 -0.50 1.68
C CYS A 97 13.35 1.01 1.82
N SER A 98 13.13 1.67 0.70
CA SER A 98 12.75 3.07 0.63
C SER A 98 12.02 3.28 -0.69
N PRO A 99 11.10 4.23 -0.76
CA PRO A 99 10.46 4.48 -2.03
C PRO A 99 11.47 5.05 -3.06
N TYR A 100 12.63 5.57 -2.63
CA TYR A 100 13.71 6.01 -3.52
C TYR A 100 14.40 4.82 -4.17
N ALA A 101 14.76 3.81 -3.37
CA ALA A 101 15.29 2.55 -3.88
C ALA A 101 14.29 1.86 -4.84
N GLY A 102 12.98 1.93 -4.54
CA GLY A 102 11.92 1.42 -5.41
C GLY A 102 11.88 2.09 -6.78
N VAL A 103 11.92 3.42 -6.81
CA VAL A 103 11.97 4.20 -8.06
C VAL A 103 13.24 3.88 -8.84
N LEU A 104 14.42 3.88 -8.20
CA LEU A 104 15.67 3.58 -8.88
C LEU A 104 15.68 2.17 -9.50
N LYS A 105 15.19 1.17 -8.75
CA LYS A 105 15.06 -0.20 -9.25
C LYS A 105 14.14 -0.30 -10.46
N GLN A 106 13.04 0.44 -10.46
CA GLN A 106 12.12 0.48 -11.59
C GLN A 106 12.75 1.16 -12.81
N LEU A 107 13.45 2.29 -12.60
CA LEU A 107 14.15 3.01 -13.66
C LEU A 107 15.28 2.19 -14.27
N SER A 108 16.06 1.46 -13.45
CA SER A 108 17.11 0.57 -13.97
C SER A 108 16.51 -0.56 -14.80
N ALA A 109 15.40 -1.17 -14.36
CA ALA A 109 14.72 -2.20 -15.12
C ALA A 109 14.23 -1.70 -16.49
N VAL A 110 13.69 -0.47 -16.56
CA VAL A 110 13.28 0.15 -17.83
C VAL A 110 14.50 0.40 -18.73
N LYS A 111 15.61 0.90 -18.17
CA LYS A 111 16.87 1.11 -18.91
C LYS A 111 17.40 -0.19 -19.51
N ASP A 112 17.31 -1.29 -18.77
CA ASP A 112 17.84 -2.61 -19.17
C ASP A 112 16.86 -3.40 -20.07
N GLY A 113 15.86 -2.72 -20.64
CA GLY A 113 14.88 -3.32 -21.56
C GLY A 113 13.96 -4.36 -20.91
N HIS A 114 13.92 -4.46 -19.58
CA HIS A 114 13.02 -5.35 -18.88
C HIS A 114 11.63 -4.69 -18.78
N THR A 115 10.65 -5.28 -19.47
CA THR A 115 9.24 -5.03 -19.17
C THR A 115 8.98 -5.53 -17.75
N SER A 116 8.93 -4.59 -16.80
CA SER A 116 8.48 -4.90 -15.45
C SER A 116 7.07 -5.45 -15.58
N ASN A 117 6.86 -6.74 -15.30
CA ASN A 117 5.54 -7.30 -15.07
C ASN A 117 4.95 -6.56 -13.88
N THR A 118 4.23 -5.47 -14.15
CA THR A 118 3.45 -4.79 -13.14
C THR A 118 2.34 -5.75 -12.77
N GLU A 119 2.43 -6.33 -11.58
CA GLU A 119 1.30 -6.99 -10.93
C GLU A 119 0.12 -6.02 -11.02
N THR A 120 -0.86 -6.36 -11.86
CA THR A 120 -2.03 -5.53 -12.09
C THR A 120 -2.92 -5.69 -10.88
N LEU A 121 -2.90 -4.68 -9.99
CA LEU A 121 -3.83 -4.63 -8.88
C LEU A 121 -5.26 -4.63 -9.43
N PRO A 122 -6.18 -5.40 -8.84
CA PRO A 122 -7.59 -5.29 -9.21
C PRO A 122 -8.06 -3.86 -8.99
N LYS A 123 -9.09 -3.43 -9.73
CA LYS A 123 -9.62 -2.05 -9.65
C LYS A 123 -9.99 -1.68 -8.20
N PHE A 124 -10.49 -2.65 -7.45
CA PHE A 124 -10.85 -2.57 -6.04
C PHE A 124 -10.34 -3.80 -5.29
N TRP A 125 -10.08 -3.67 -3.99
CA TRP A 125 -9.67 -4.80 -3.15
C TRP A 125 -10.09 -4.57 -1.70
N TRP A 126 -10.62 -5.63 -1.09
CA TRP A 126 -10.95 -5.67 0.32
C TRP A 126 -10.73 -7.10 0.80
N PRO A 127 -10.14 -7.31 1.98
CA PRO A 127 -10.03 -8.65 2.54
C PRO A 127 -11.41 -9.18 2.92
N VAL A 128 -11.60 -10.50 2.83
CA VAL A 128 -12.80 -11.19 3.29
C VAL A 128 -12.66 -11.50 4.77
#